data_AF-A0A024ED23-F1
#
_entry.id   AF-A0A024ED23-F1
#
_cell.length_a   1.000
_cell.length_b   1.000
_cell.length_c   1.000
_cell.angle_alpha   90.00
_cell.angle_beta   90.00
_cell.angle_gamma   90.00
#
_symmetry.space_group_name_H-M   'P 1'
#
loop_
_entity.id
_entity.type
_entity.pdbx_description
1 polymer ?
#
loop_
_entity_poly.entity_id
_entity_poly.type
_entity_poly.pdbx_seq_one_letter_code
_entity_poly.pdbx_strand_id
1 'polypeptide(L)'
;MPVVQDGNNPDHGWQFDKETKEKNLTCAPCHIQFIRDRKDKDKHYRTLVRMAKRWKNFANPPGLKSFHIELILAYLVDRDGPAESIEKRFREFLGYIAQTELNERIDFPENNGKLKKAFTDPVVIVDPANHENNVASRITTDEKMKIAKAALEAWETAFHASVQEDEEVWKEIFGNRFKIKE
;
A
#
# COMPACT_ATOMS: atom_id res chain seq x y z
N MET A 1 6.48 7.48 16.24
CA MET A 1 5.87 7.20 17.56
C MET A 1 6.90 6.46 18.37
N PRO A 2 7.11 6.77 19.65
CA PRO A 2 8.03 5.99 20.47
C PRO A 2 7.55 4.53 20.53
N VAL A 3 8.49 3.59 20.48
CA VAL A 3 8.25 2.17 20.63
C VAL A 3 8.92 1.73 21.93
N VAL A 4 8.16 1.08 22.81
CA VAL A 4 8.68 0.50 24.05
C VAL A 4 9.06 -0.94 23.75
N GLN A 5 10.34 -1.29 23.84
CA GLN A 5 10.81 -2.65 23.52
C GLN A 5 10.10 -3.70 24.39
N ASP A 6 9.73 -4.83 23.78
CA ASP A 6 9.21 -5.97 24.53
C ASP A 6 10.34 -6.68 25.27
N GLY A 7 10.21 -6.83 26.59
CA GLY A 7 11.21 -7.48 27.42
C GLY A 7 11.41 -8.97 27.12
N ASN A 8 10.43 -9.63 26.49
CA ASN A 8 10.49 -11.05 26.16
C ASN A 8 10.86 -11.31 24.69
N ASN A 9 10.82 -10.28 23.84
CA ASN A 9 11.05 -10.42 22.41
C ASN A 9 11.79 -9.19 21.86
N PRO A 10 13.13 -9.27 21.68
CA PRO A 10 13.95 -8.09 21.40
C PRO A 10 13.65 -7.42 20.06
N ASP A 11 13.11 -8.16 19.09
CA ASP A 11 12.72 -7.62 17.78
C ASP A 11 11.35 -6.94 17.80
N HIS A 12 10.57 -7.15 18.86
CA HIS A 12 9.24 -6.61 19.01
C HIS A 12 9.22 -5.46 20.01
N GLY A 13 8.22 -4.61 19.85
CA GLY A 13 7.94 -3.54 20.77
C GLY A 13 6.50 -3.10 20.70
N TRP A 14 6.15 -2.23 21.62
CA TRP A 14 4.81 -1.75 21.84
C TRP A 14 4.72 -0.31 21.39
N GLN A 15 3.86 -0.07 20.40
CA GLN A 15 3.48 1.25 19.97
C GLN A 15 2.12 1.60 20.59
N PHE A 16 2.05 2.78 21.20
CA PHE A 16 0.82 3.26 21.83
C PHE A 16 0.13 4.22 20.90
N ASP A 17 -1.15 4.00 20.63
CA ASP A 17 -1.90 4.98 19.88
C ASP A 17 -1.95 6.34 20.60
N LYS A 18 -1.91 7.43 19.85
CA LYS A 18 -1.90 8.77 20.44
C LYS A 18 -3.25 9.13 21.07
N GLU A 19 -4.33 8.73 20.43
CA GLU A 19 -5.70 9.10 20.77
C GLU A 19 -6.30 8.08 21.73
N THR A 20 -6.29 6.79 21.36
CA THR A 20 -6.95 5.73 22.14
C THR A 20 -6.07 5.18 23.27
N LYS A 21 -4.75 5.45 23.25
CA LYS A 21 -3.74 4.84 24.13
C LYS A 21 -3.63 3.32 24.00
N GLU A 22 -4.28 2.72 23.01
CA GLU A 22 -4.21 1.28 22.79
C GLU A 22 -2.80 0.83 22.46
N LYS A 23 -2.44 -0.31 23.04
CA LYS A 23 -1.12 -0.92 22.92
C LYS A 23 -1.12 -1.85 21.71
N ASN A 24 -0.31 -1.55 20.71
CA ASN A 24 -0.17 -2.34 19.50
C ASN A 24 1.23 -2.97 19.47
N LEU A 25 1.28 -4.31 19.41
CA LEU A 25 2.53 -5.03 19.21
C LEU A 25 3.00 -4.80 17.77
N THR A 26 4.25 -4.40 17.60
CA THR A 26 4.88 -4.15 16.30
C THR A 26 6.31 -4.70 16.27
N CYS A 27 6.82 -5.00 15.09
CA CYS A 27 8.19 -5.46 14.89
C CYS A 27 8.81 -4.67 13.72
N ALA A 28 9.54 -3.61 14.05
CA ALA A 28 10.19 -2.78 13.04
C ALA A 28 11.22 -3.55 12.19
N PRO A 29 12.07 -4.44 12.77
CA PRO A 29 12.92 -5.32 11.97
C PRO A 29 12.15 -6.19 10.98
N CYS A 30 11.01 -6.73 11.40
CA CYS A 30 10.14 -7.55 10.55
C CYS A 30 9.59 -6.74 9.36
N HIS A 31 9.15 -5.50 9.58
CA HIS A 31 8.71 -4.63 8.48
C HIS A 31 9.84 -4.26 7.51
N ILE A 32 11.05 -4.03 8.03
CA ILE A 32 12.23 -3.77 7.20
C ILE A 32 12.54 -4.99 6.32
N GLN A 33 12.52 -6.18 6.91
CA GLN A 33 12.77 -7.43 6.19
C GLN A 33 11.67 -7.69 5.14
N PHE A 34 10.39 -7.53 5.52
CA PHE A 34 9.25 -7.64 4.63
C PHE A 34 9.42 -6.80 3.35
N ILE A 35 9.77 -5.53 3.51
CA ILE A 35 9.99 -4.61 2.37
C ILE A 35 11.26 -4.97 1.59
N ARG A 36 12.31 -5.43 2.27
CA ARG A 36 13.55 -5.87 1.61
C ARG A 36 13.29 -7.06 0.70
N ASP A 37 12.55 -8.07 1.16
CA ASP A 37 12.26 -9.27 0.37
C ASP A 37 11.52 -8.94 -0.93
N ARG A 38 10.59 -7.96 -0.92
CA ARG A 38 9.89 -7.57 -2.16
C ARG A 38 10.75 -6.73 -3.09
N LYS A 39 11.71 -5.95 -2.57
CA LYS A 39 12.72 -5.27 -3.42
C LYS A 39 13.65 -6.27 -4.09
N ASP A 40 13.99 -7.36 -3.39
CA ASP A 40 14.85 -8.41 -3.94
C ASP A 40 14.10 -9.24 -4.98
N LYS A 41 12.78 -9.45 -4.81
CA LYS A 41 11.91 -10.10 -5.80
C LYS A 41 11.64 -9.23 -7.03
N ASP A 42 11.40 -7.93 -6.85
CA ASP A 42 11.05 -6.99 -7.92
C ASP A 42 11.95 -5.76 -7.90
N LYS A 43 12.86 -5.69 -8.90
CA LYS A 43 13.79 -4.57 -9.10
C LYS A 43 13.09 -3.21 -9.27
N HIS A 44 11.83 -3.20 -9.69
CA HIS A 44 11.03 -1.98 -9.90
C HIS A 44 10.27 -1.55 -8.65
N TYR A 45 10.19 -2.39 -7.61
CA TYR A 45 9.36 -2.16 -6.43
C TYR A 45 9.61 -0.78 -5.79
N ARG A 46 10.87 -0.39 -5.60
CA ARG A 46 11.23 0.92 -5.01
C ARG A 46 10.69 2.09 -5.85
N THR A 47 10.76 1.99 -7.17
CA THR A 47 10.29 3.04 -8.08
C THR A 47 8.77 3.09 -8.10
N LEU A 48 8.11 1.93 -8.15
CA LEU A 48 6.65 1.81 -8.08
C LEU A 48 6.09 2.41 -6.79
N VAL A 49 6.68 2.10 -5.63
CA VAL A 49 6.29 2.70 -4.34
C VAL A 49 6.41 4.23 -4.38
N ARG A 50 7.48 4.76 -4.97
CA ARG A 50 7.68 6.21 -5.10
C ARG A 50 6.63 6.85 -6.00
N MET A 51 6.32 6.22 -7.14
CA MET A 51 5.30 6.70 -8.08
C MET A 51 3.92 6.68 -7.45
N ALA A 52 3.54 5.58 -6.80
CA ALA A 52 2.26 5.47 -6.11
C ALA A 52 2.13 6.45 -4.95
N LYS A 53 3.20 6.69 -4.18
CA LYS A 53 3.20 7.75 -3.14
C LYS A 53 3.09 9.14 -3.74
N ARG A 54 3.70 9.38 -4.91
CA ARG A 54 3.57 10.65 -5.63
C ARG A 54 2.13 10.89 -6.10
N TRP A 55 1.50 9.89 -6.73
CA TRP A 55 0.07 9.93 -7.07
C TRP A 55 -0.78 10.21 -5.82
N LYS A 56 -0.60 9.45 -4.74
CA LYS A 56 -1.35 9.66 -3.48
C LYS A 56 -1.16 11.06 -2.90
N ASN A 57 0.00 11.67 -3.05
CA ASN A 57 0.22 13.04 -2.59
C ASN A 57 -0.40 14.09 -3.52
N PHE A 58 -0.53 13.79 -4.81
CA PHE A 58 -1.14 14.69 -5.80
C PHE A 58 -2.67 14.61 -5.77
N ALA A 59 -3.22 13.39 -5.90
CA ALA A 59 -4.66 13.13 -5.83
C ALA A 59 -5.22 13.29 -4.40
N ASN A 60 -4.37 13.14 -3.39
CA ASN A 60 -4.68 13.30 -1.97
C ASN A 60 -5.99 12.61 -1.50
N PRO A 61 -6.22 11.33 -1.83
CA PRO A 61 -7.39 10.62 -1.34
C PRO A 61 -7.33 10.51 0.21
N PRO A 62 -8.43 10.78 0.91
CA PRO A 62 -8.46 10.79 2.37
C PRO A 62 -8.26 9.36 2.92
N GLY A 63 -7.70 9.24 4.13
CA GLY A 63 -7.44 7.96 4.79
C GLY A 63 -6.26 7.14 4.21
N LEU A 64 -5.90 7.31 2.92
CA LEU A 64 -4.84 6.51 2.28
C LEU A 64 -3.44 6.91 2.76
N LYS A 65 -2.80 6.05 3.55
CA LYS A 65 -1.43 6.24 4.05
C LYS A 65 -0.41 5.61 3.11
N SER A 66 0.82 6.12 3.15
CA SER A 66 1.94 5.54 2.38
C SER A 66 2.19 4.08 2.69
N PHE A 67 1.97 3.65 3.94
CA PHE A 67 2.16 2.25 4.31
C PHE A 67 1.13 1.33 3.64
N HIS A 68 -0.13 1.77 3.47
CA HIS A 68 -1.13 0.99 2.72
C HIS A 68 -0.68 0.76 1.26
N ILE A 69 -0.08 1.78 0.63
CA ILE A 69 0.46 1.68 -0.73
C ILE A 69 1.59 0.66 -0.81
N GLU A 70 2.52 0.70 0.14
CA GLU A 70 3.64 -0.25 0.22
C GLU A 70 3.12 -1.69 0.34
N LEU A 71 2.11 -1.90 1.18
CA LEU A 71 1.47 -3.20 1.39
C LEU A 71 0.66 -3.69 0.19
N ILE A 72 -0.14 -2.84 -0.47
CA ILE A 72 -0.88 -3.22 -1.68
C ILE A 72 0.09 -3.60 -2.80
N LEU A 73 1.16 -2.82 -3.01
CA LEU A 73 2.19 -3.18 -4.01
C LEU A 73 2.91 -4.47 -3.64
N ALA A 74 3.20 -4.71 -2.36
CA ALA A 74 3.82 -5.96 -1.91
C ALA A 74 2.90 -7.16 -2.18
N TYR A 75 1.61 -7.00 -1.92
CA TYR A 75 0.60 -8.01 -2.21
C TYR A 75 0.54 -8.35 -3.70
N LEU A 76 0.57 -7.34 -4.58
CA LEU A 76 0.62 -7.57 -6.03
C LEU A 76 1.89 -8.29 -6.47
N VAL A 77 3.04 -8.01 -5.85
CA VAL A 77 4.28 -8.75 -6.13
C VAL A 77 4.17 -10.21 -5.69
N ASP A 78 3.57 -10.49 -4.54
CA ASP A 78 3.41 -11.86 -4.05
C ASP A 78 2.36 -12.65 -4.85
N ARG A 79 1.29 -11.98 -5.31
CA ARG A 79 0.19 -12.59 -6.08
C ARG A 79 0.55 -12.81 -7.56
N ASP A 80 1.16 -11.81 -8.18
CA ASP A 80 1.34 -11.75 -9.64
C ASP A 80 2.81 -11.86 -10.07
N GLY A 81 3.75 -11.87 -9.12
CA GLY A 81 5.19 -11.86 -9.40
C GLY A 81 5.75 -10.46 -9.68
N PRO A 82 7.03 -10.37 -10.10
CA PRO A 82 7.69 -9.09 -10.37
C PRO A 82 7.05 -8.35 -11.54
N ALA A 83 7.10 -7.01 -11.50
CA ALA A 83 6.62 -6.16 -12.58
C ALA A 83 7.37 -6.40 -13.90
N GLU A 84 6.63 -6.60 -15.00
CA GLU A 84 7.19 -6.59 -16.36
C GLU A 84 7.72 -5.20 -16.73
N SER A 85 6.99 -4.15 -16.36
CA SER A 85 7.40 -2.75 -16.51
C SER A 85 6.80 -1.89 -15.40
N ILE A 86 7.43 -0.74 -15.14
CA ILE A 86 6.95 0.22 -14.13
C ILE A 86 5.56 0.73 -14.48
N GLU A 87 5.33 1.08 -15.74
CA GLU A 87 4.06 1.63 -16.20
C GLU A 87 2.91 0.61 -16.08
N LYS A 88 3.13 -0.61 -16.59
CA LYS A 88 2.12 -1.68 -16.52
C LYS A 88 1.74 -1.96 -15.07
N ARG A 89 2.74 -2.16 -14.19
CA ARG A 89 2.46 -2.46 -12.78
C ARG A 89 1.83 -1.29 -12.04
N PHE A 90 2.15 -0.04 -12.40
CA PHE A 90 1.47 1.13 -11.83
C PHE A 90 -0.01 1.19 -12.23
N ARG A 91 -0.33 0.87 -13.49
CA ARG A 91 -1.73 0.72 -13.93
C ARG A 91 -2.44 -0.43 -13.23
N GLU A 92 -1.80 -1.58 -13.08
CA GLU A 92 -2.37 -2.71 -12.33
C GLU A 92 -2.63 -2.36 -10.86
N PHE A 93 -1.74 -1.57 -10.23
CA PHE A 93 -1.96 -1.06 -8.87
C PHE A 93 -3.21 -0.18 -8.76
N LEU A 94 -3.36 0.81 -9.65
CA LEU A 94 -4.55 1.67 -9.67
C LEU A 94 -5.81 0.86 -10.00
N GLY A 95 -5.71 -0.03 -10.98
CA GLY A 95 -6.80 -0.91 -11.42
C GLY A 95 -7.26 -1.86 -10.31
N TYR A 96 -6.32 -2.42 -9.53
CA TYR A 96 -6.66 -3.25 -8.38
C TYR A 96 -7.50 -2.49 -7.36
N ILE A 97 -7.10 -1.26 -7.00
CA ILE A 97 -7.85 -0.42 -6.05
C ILE A 97 -9.22 -0.07 -6.63
N ALA A 98 -9.28 0.32 -7.90
CA ALA A 98 -10.51 0.73 -8.57
C ALA A 98 -11.52 -0.42 -8.72
N GLN A 99 -11.05 -1.61 -9.12
CA GLN A 99 -11.91 -2.76 -9.40
C GLN A 99 -12.39 -3.47 -8.14
N THR A 100 -11.52 -3.61 -7.13
CA THR A 100 -11.87 -4.28 -5.87
C THR A 100 -12.58 -3.34 -4.90
N GLU A 101 -12.44 -2.03 -5.11
CA GLU A 101 -12.83 -0.97 -4.17
C GLU A 101 -12.29 -1.19 -2.74
N LEU A 102 -11.16 -1.91 -2.62
CA LEU A 102 -10.57 -2.35 -1.36
C LEU A 102 -11.51 -3.22 -0.49
N ASN A 103 -12.47 -3.92 -1.11
CA ASN A 103 -13.33 -4.91 -0.44
C ASN A 103 -12.60 -6.24 -0.19
N GLU A 104 -11.55 -6.52 -0.97
CA GLU A 104 -10.75 -7.72 -0.79
C GLU A 104 -9.82 -7.60 0.41
N ARG A 105 -9.81 -8.64 1.25
CA ARG A 105 -8.85 -8.78 2.34
C ARG A 105 -7.46 -9.07 1.77
N ILE A 106 -6.48 -8.29 2.22
CA ILE A 106 -5.05 -8.51 1.90
C ILE A 106 -4.37 -9.21 3.08
N ASP A 107 -3.90 -10.44 2.84
CA ASP A 107 -3.04 -11.22 3.75
C ASP A 107 -1.63 -11.38 3.12
N PHE A 108 -0.63 -11.65 3.97
CA PHE A 108 0.77 -11.83 3.55
C PHE A 108 1.31 -13.20 3.96
N PRO A 109 2.27 -13.77 3.22
CA PRO A 109 2.91 -15.05 3.55
C PRO A 109 3.52 -15.12 4.96
N GLU A 110 3.97 -13.99 5.51
CA GLU A 110 4.51 -13.86 6.87
C GLU A 110 3.51 -14.28 7.96
N ASN A 111 2.22 -14.21 7.65
CA ASN A 111 1.13 -14.60 8.55
C ASN A 111 0.71 -16.07 8.37
N ASN A 112 1.37 -16.84 7.50
CA ASN A 112 1.03 -18.25 7.26
C ASN A 112 1.19 -19.09 8.53
N GLY A 113 0.24 -20.02 8.73
CA GLY A 113 0.20 -20.87 9.93
C GLY A 113 -0.31 -20.18 11.20
N LYS A 114 -0.67 -18.88 11.13
CA LYS A 114 -1.37 -18.17 12.21
C LYS A 114 -2.88 -18.28 12.04
N LEU A 115 -3.62 -18.15 13.15
CA LEU A 115 -5.09 -18.15 13.11
C LEU A 115 -5.58 -16.89 12.38
N LYS A 116 -6.43 -17.04 11.37
CA LYS A 116 -6.97 -15.86 10.66
C LYS A 116 -7.91 -15.07 11.57
N LYS A 117 -7.49 -13.86 11.96
CA LYS A 117 -8.32 -12.91 12.71
C LYS A 117 -9.42 -12.35 11.82
N ALA A 118 -10.67 -12.37 12.29
CA ALA A 118 -11.78 -11.68 11.64
C ALA A 118 -11.73 -10.18 11.96
N PHE A 119 -12.00 -9.35 10.95
CA PHE A 119 -12.11 -7.89 11.06
C PHE A 119 -13.45 -7.45 10.47
N THR A 120 -14.05 -6.41 11.03
CA THR A 120 -15.30 -5.81 10.56
C THR A 120 -15.09 -4.45 9.89
N ASP A 121 -13.82 -4.03 9.76
CA ASP A 121 -13.45 -2.75 9.18
C ASP A 121 -13.79 -2.70 7.67
N PRO A 122 -14.08 -1.51 7.11
CA PRO A 122 -14.42 -1.37 5.70
C PRO A 122 -13.31 -1.80 4.72
N VAL A 123 -12.05 -1.73 5.17
CA VAL A 123 -10.84 -2.13 4.44
C VAL A 123 -10.00 -3.01 5.35
N VAL A 124 -9.54 -4.16 4.84
CA VAL A 124 -8.73 -5.10 5.61
C VAL A 124 -7.39 -5.34 4.93
N ILE A 125 -6.33 -4.76 5.51
CA ILE A 125 -4.94 -5.01 5.14
C ILE A 125 -4.23 -5.48 6.40
N VAL A 126 -3.92 -6.76 6.47
CA VAL A 126 -3.34 -7.37 7.67
C VAL A 126 -1.87 -6.98 7.79
N ASP A 127 -1.44 -6.59 8.99
CA ASP A 127 -0.04 -6.28 9.24
C ASP A 127 0.83 -7.54 9.03
N PRO A 128 1.89 -7.51 8.19
CA PRO A 128 2.77 -8.65 7.99
C PRO A 128 3.60 -9.02 9.23
N ALA A 129 3.72 -8.12 10.22
CA ALA A 129 4.40 -8.40 11.49
C ALA A 129 3.44 -8.83 12.60
N ASN A 130 2.13 -8.64 12.42
CA ASN A 130 1.14 -8.95 13.45
C ASN A 130 -0.22 -9.29 12.81
N HIS A 131 -0.49 -10.58 12.64
CA HIS A 131 -1.73 -11.09 12.04
C HIS A 131 -3.04 -10.67 12.77
N GLU A 132 -2.97 -10.16 14.00
CA GLU A 132 -4.12 -9.65 14.75
C GLU A 132 -4.40 -8.16 14.50
N ASN A 133 -3.51 -7.46 13.79
CA ASN A 133 -3.60 -6.04 13.50
C ASN A 133 -4.05 -5.79 12.05
N ASN A 134 -5.11 -5.00 11.87
CA ASN A 134 -5.49 -4.44 10.57
C ASN A 134 -4.92 -3.02 10.45
N VAL A 135 -3.96 -2.81 9.54
CA VAL A 135 -3.30 -1.51 9.40
C VAL A 135 -4.23 -0.44 8.82
N ALA A 136 -5.31 -0.88 8.16
CA ALA A 136 -6.30 -0.03 7.49
C ALA A 136 -7.57 0.19 8.32
N SER A 137 -7.59 -0.22 9.59
CA SER A 137 -8.76 -0.13 10.50
C SER A 137 -9.36 1.27 10.64
N ARG A 138 -8.61 2.33 10.32
CA ARG A 138 -9.07 3.72 10.37
C ARG A 138 -9.72 4.23 9.09
N ILE A 139 -9.64 3.48 7.99
CA ILE A 139 -10.27 3.90 6.75
C ILE A 139 -11.77 3.71 6.90
N THR A 140 -12.51 4.81 6.88
CA THR A 140 -13.97 4.78 6.90
C THR A 140 -14.54 4.30 5.56
N THR A 141 -15.81 3.90 5.54
CA THR A 141 -16.50 3.54 4.28
C THR A 141 -16.48 4.71 3.29
N ASP A 142 -16.70 5.94 3.76
CA ASP A 142 -16.67 7.13 2.91
C ASP A 142 -15.29 7.41 2.33
N GLU A 143 -14.22 7.25 3.12
CA GLU A 143 -12.85 7.37 2.64
C GLU A 143 -12.51 6.26 1.64
N LYS A 144 -12.94 5.01 1.90
CA LYS A 144 -12.77 3.90 0.96
C LYS A 144 -13.35 4.20 -0.41
N MET A 145 -14.59 4.71 -0.46
CA MET A 145 -15.23 5.11 -1.72
C MET A 145 -14.45 6.21 -2.45
N LYS A 146 -13.94 7.21 -1.71
CA LYS A 146 -13.12 8.29 -2.28
C LYS A 146 -11.76 7.78 -2.79
N ILE A 147 -11.15 6.82 -2.11
CA ILE A 147 -9.92 6.16 -2.55
C ILE A 147 -10.16 5.40 -3.86
N ALA A 148 -11.21 4.57 -3.92
CA ALA A 148 -11.56 3.80 -5.10
C ALA A 148 -11.83 4.71 -6.31
N LYS A 149 -12.61 5.79 -6.11
CA LYS A 149 -12.87 6.80 -7.13
C LYS A 149 -11.59 7.47 -7.64
N ALA A 150 -10.72 7.94 -6.74
CA ALA A 150 -9.45 8.58 -7.14
C ALA A 150 -8.51 7.61 -7.88
N ALA A 151 -8.55 6.32 -7.54
CA ALA A 151 -7.80 5.29 -8.24
C ALA A 151 -8.37 5.01 -9.63
N LEU A 152 -9.69 4.99 -9.78
CA LEU A 152 -10.38 4.82 -11.07
C LEU A 152 -10.04 5.96 -12.03
N GLU A 153 -10.19 7.21 -11.58
CA GLU A 153 -9.85 8.40 -12.39
C GLU A 153 -8.39 8.35 -12.85
N ALA A 154 -7.45 8.07 -11.94
CA ALA A 154 -6.04 7.95 -12.29
C ALA A 154 -5.75 6.74 -13.20
N TRP A 155 -6.49 5.64 -13.06
CA TRP A 155 -6.34 4.46 -13.91
C TRP A 155 -6.78 4.76 -15.34
N GLU A 156 -7.92 5.43 -15.53
CA GLU A 156 -8.42 5.84 -16.84
C GLU A 156 -7.42 6.78 -17.54
N THR A 157 -6.93 7.79 -16.81
CA THR A 157 -5.88 8.69 -17.32
C THR A 157 -4.59 7.94 -17.67
N ALA A 158 -4.16 7.00 -16.82
CA ALA A 158 -2.93 6.24 -17.07
C ALA A 158 -3.10 5.32 -18.28
N PHE A 159 -4.26 4.68 -18.43
CA PHE A 159 -4.59 3.86 -19.58
C PHE A 159 -4.57 4.70 -20.86
N HIS A 160 -5.18 5.89 -20.84
CA HIS A 160 -5.17 6.81 -21.97
C HIS A 160 -3.73 7.22 -22.35
N ALA A 161 -2.92 7.65 -21.37
CA ALA A 161 -1.51 8.02 -21.58
C ALA A 161 -0.70 6.89 -22.22
N SER A 162 -0.95 5.65 -21.79
CA SER A 162 -0.26 4.47 -22.29
C SER A 162 -0.66 4.11 -23.72
N VAL A 163 -1.94 4.28 -24.08
CA VAL A 163 -2.45 3.97 -25.43
C VAL A 163 -2.07 5.04 -26.45
N GLN A 164 -2.01 6.30 -26.03
CA GLN A 164 -1.66 7.42 -26.91
C GLN A 164 -0.15 7.72 -26.95
N GLU A 165 0.66 7.00 -26.14
CA GLU A 165 2.09 7.28 -25.93
C GLU A 165 2.37 8.75 -25.55
N ASP A 166 1.43 9.37 -24.81
CA ASP A 166 1.49 10.79 -24.45
C ASP A 166 2.06 10.98 -23.04
N GLU A 167 3.30 11.47 -22.99
CA GLU A 167 4.03 11.76 -21.77
C GLU A 167 3.41 12.90 -20.94
N GLU A 168 2.71 13.84 -21.57
CA GLU A 168 2.11 14.99 -20.90
C GLU A 168 0.90 14.59 -20.06
N VAL A 169 0.14 13.57 -20.49
CA VAL A 169 -1.02 13.04 -19.77
C VAL A 169 -0.62 12.48 -18.40
N TRP A 170 0.62 12.00 -18.23
CA TRP A 170 1.11 11.55 -16.92
C TRP A 170 1.20 12.67 -15.88
N LYS A 171 1.28 13.94 -16.30
CA LYS A 171 1.26 15.10 -15.39
C LYS A 171 -0.11 15.30 -14.73
N GLU A 172 -1.19 14.78 -15.30
CA GLU A 172 -2.52 14.77 -14.67
C GLU A 172 -2.58 13.81 -13.47
N ILE A 173 -1.67 12.84 -13.39
CA ILE A 173 -1.60 11.86 -12.28
C ILE A 173 -0.55 12.27 -11.26
N PHE A 174 0.58 12.82 -11.72
CA PHE A 174 1.77 13.06 -10.90
C PHE A 174 2.09 14.55 -10.66
N GLY A 175 1.27 15.45 -11.22
CA GLY A 175 1.41 16.89 -11.21
C GLY A 175 2.45 17.43 -12.19
N ASN A 176 2.33 18.73 -12.51
CA ASN A 176 3.15 19.43 -13.52
C ASN A 176 4.67 19.37 -13.33
N ARG A 177 5.16 19.02 -12.12
CA ARG A 177 6.58 18.82 -11.86
C ARG A 177 7.06 17.41 -12.21
N PHE A 178 6.22 16.59 -12.81
CA PHE A 178 6.60 15.25 -13.24
C PHE A 178 7.37 15.36 -14.55
N LYS A 179 8.50 14.65 -14.62
CA LYS A 179 9.37 14.57 -15.79
C LYS A 179 9.68 13.10 -15.99
N ILE A 180 9.54 12.62 -17.23
CA ILE A 180 9.90 11.25 -17.60
C ILE A 180 11.40 11.14 -17.89
N LYS A 181 12.09 12.26 -18.22
CA LYS A 181 13.55 12.44 -18.18
C LYS A 181 13.99 13.89 -17.95
N GLU A 182 15.17 14.05 -17.35
CA GLU A 182 16.34 14.71 -17.95
C GLU A 182 17.51 13.73 -17.84
#